data_AF-A0A9E0PTC5-F1
#
_entry.id   AF-A0A9E0PTC5-F1
#
_cell.length_a   1.000
_cell.length_b   1.000
_cell.length_c   1.000
_cell.angle_alpha   90.00
_cell.angle_beta   90.00
_cell.angle_gamma   90.00
#
_symmetry.space_group_name_H-M   'P 1'
#
loop_
_entity.id
_entity.type
_entity.pdbx_description
1 polymer ?
#
loop_
_entity_poly.entity_id
_entity_poly.type
_entity_poly.pdbx_seq_one_letter_code
_entity_poly.pdbx_strand_id
1 'polypeptide(L)'
;MILPLFLIGCFLIVLFQAFRGDQPSDPSRHALSFVKHVQNNDYGKVVAAFGGNVCRCPAKLGWVSYLIYSSGEEPNLACLMGRDFETGPLQIKAMKSDTKNFSMLDKPEDFEVSIPLRFNQYRPLFLPLDMAYGYDITIEQFEQFLANPDHEAYKGLTLRMRPGLDKGTVEQPEAATMLVNRQKAAAKKNQTIVKPDQPDQPNQPDQSQLEEELFGEAARYNTPKDAGAVKLADGTTLSKEAITARLPKLKSARLRLHMVRRDQRQPFTVFHFVIADPVLVIAADANDKQEHEIVMKNFRPPPPQAAEPVIETK
;
A
#
# COMPACT_ATOMS: atom_id res chain seq x y z
N MET A 1 28.62 50.42 15.67
CA MET A 1 29.29 49.10 15.68
C MET A 1 28.34 47.90 15.77
N ILE A 2 27.10 48.04 16.23
CA ILE A 2 26.16 46.90 16.40
C ILE A 2 25.63 46.36 15.05
N LEU A 3 25.33 47.24 14.09
CA LEU A 3 24.83 46.86 12.75
C LEU A 3 25.78 45.97 11.93
N PRO A 4 27.09 46.26 11.81
CA PRO A 4 28.00 45.38 11.07
C PRO A 4 28.20 44.01 11.73
N LEU A 5 28.17 43.93 13.07
CA LEU A 5 28.21 42.66 13.79
C LEU A 5 26.94 41.82 13.55
N PHE A 6 25.77 42.47 13.49
CA PHE A 6 24.50 41.82 13.17
C PHE A 6 24.49 41.27 11.73
N LEU A 7 24.97 42.04 10.74
CA LEU A 7 25.05 41.60 9.35
C LEU A 7 26.04 40.44 9.16
N ILE A 8 27.18 40.47 9.83
CA ILE A 8 28.13 39.35 9.85
C ILE A 8 27.48 38.11 10.49
N GLY A 9 26.72 38.27 11.58
CA GLY A 9 25.95 37.19 12.21
C GLY A 9 24.93 36.56 11.25
N CYS A 10 24.13 37.37 10.54
CA CYS A 10 23.20 36.88 9.53
C CYS A 10 23.93 36.16 8.38
N PHE A 11 25.06 36.73 7.92
CA PHE A 11 25.84 36.14 6.84
C PHE A 11 26.48 34.80 7.24
N LEU A 12 26.96 34.68 8.49
CA LEU A 12 27.48 33.43 9.04
C LEU A 12 26.40 32.38 9.23
N ILE A 13 25.17 32.75 9.59
CA ILE A 13 24.03 31.82 9.66
C ILE A 13 23.67 31.32 8.26
N VAL A 14 23.65 32.20 7.26
CA VAL A 14 23.38 31.81 5.86
C VAL A 14 24.50 30.93 5.30
N LEU A 15 25.77 31.27 5.56
CA LEU A 15 26.92 30.43 5.21
C LEU A 15 26.85 29.07 5.90
N PHE A 16 26.53 29.03 7.19
CA PHE A 16 26.41 27.77 7.93
C PHE A 16 25.26 26.89 7.41
N GLN A 17 24.15 27.48 6.99
CA GLN A 17 23.07 26.75 6.30
C GLN A 17 23.49 26.27 4.91
N ALA A 18 24.27 27.06 4.16
CA ALA A 18 24.78 26.67 2.84
C ALA A 18 25.84 25.56 2.92
N PHE A 19 26.73 25.59 3.91
CA PHE A 19 27.84 24.64 4.09
C PHE A 19 27.47 23.37 4.88
N ARG A 20 26.34 23.34 5.60
CA ARG A 20 25.76 22.08 6.12
C ARG A 20 25.14 21.20 5.03
N GLY A 21 25.00 21.71 3.80
CA GLY A 21 24.35 21.03 2.67
C GLY A 21 25.12 19.86 2.05
N ASP A 22 26.25 19.42 2.64
CA ASP A 22 27.07 18.30 2.15
C ASP A 22 26.97 17.01 2.98
N GLN A 23 26.20 16.99 4.08
CA GLN A 23 25.80 15.74 4.71
C GLN A 23 24.44 15.29 4.16
N PRO A 24 24.32 14.04 3.65
CA PRO A 24 23.03 13.50 3.25
C PRO A 24 22.09 13.56 4.45
N SER A 25 20.91 14.14 4.24
CA SER A 25 19.96 14.34 5.32
C SER A 25 19.30 13.03 5.72
N ASP A 26 19.04 12.84 7.01
CA ASP A 26 18.47 11.60 7.54
C ASP A 26 16.93 11.58 7.40
N PRO A 27 16.34 10.69 6.58
CA PRO A 27 14.89 10.58 6.42
C PRO A 27 14.19 9.84 7.58
N SER A 28 14.94 9.26 8.54
CA SER A 28 14.41 8.39 9.62
C SER A 28 13.20 8.98 10.34
N ARG A 29 13.27 10.25 10.72
CA ARG A 29 12.20 10.92 11.46
C ARG A 29 10.90 10.98 10.65
N HIS A 30 10.98 11.22 9.35
CA HIS A 30 9.82 11.28 8.47
C HIS A 30 9.24 9.88 8.23
N ALA A 31 10.11 8.87 8.04
CA ALA A 31 9.70 7.48 7.91
C ALA A 31 8.95 6.98 9.15
N LEU A 32 9.49 7.25 10.35
CA LEU A 32 8.84 6.90 11.62
C LEU A 32 7.53 7.67 11.83
N SER A 33 7.48 8.95 11.46
CA SER A 33 6.25 9.75 11.54
C SER A 33 5.18 9.19 10.62
N PHE A 34 5.54 8.79 9.39
CA PHE A 34 4.64 8.15 8.44
C PHE A 34 4.00 6.89 9.04
N VAL A 35 4.83 5.98 9.58
CA VAL A 35 4.33 4.74 10.21
C VAL A 35 3.43 5.06 11.40
N LYS A 36 3.80 6.02 12.24
CA LYS A 36 2.96 6.46 13.35
C LYS A 36 1.60 7.01 12.89
N HIS A 37 1.55 7.71 11.77
CA HIS A 37 0.28 8.19 11.19
C HIS A 37 -0.59 7.04 10.67
N VAL A 38 0.03 6.00 10.08
CA VAL A 38 -0.68 4.77 9.69
C VAL A 38 -1.30 4.09 10.91
N GLN A 39 -0.53 3.88 11.97
CA GLN A 39 -0.99 3.27 13.22
C GLN A 39 -2.11 4.07 13.89
N ASN A 40 -2.02 5.40 13.86
CA ASN A 40 -3.01 6.29 14.46
C ASN A 40 -4.28 6.49 13.61
N ASN A 41 -4.42 5.78 12.49
CA ASN A 41 -5.54 5.93 11.56
C ASN A 41 -5.68 7.35 10.97
N ASP A 42 -4.57 8.10 10.85
CA ASP A 42 -4.55 9.51 10.41
C ASP A 42 -4.36 9.62 8.90
N TYR A 43 -5.42 9.30 8.14
CA TYR A 43 -5.41 9.35 6.67
C TYR A 43 -4.90 10.68 6.12
N GLY A 44 -5.25 11.81 6.76
CA GLY A 44 -4.82 13.13 6.33
C GLY A 44 -3.31 13.30 6.35
N LYS A 45 -2.66 12.92 7.46
CA LYS A 45 -1.20 13.01 7.59
C LYS A 45 -0.47 11.97 6.76
N VAL A 46 -1.02 10.75 6.62
CA VAL A 46 -0.47 9.73 5.72
C VAL A 46 -0.46 10.23 4.27
N VAL A 47 -1.58 10.78 3.80
CA VAL A 47 -1.71 11.35 2.45
C VAL A 47 -0.77 12.54 2.26
N ALA A 48 -0.66 13.44 3.25
CA ALA A 48 0.25 14.58 3.18
C ALA A 48 1.73 14.16 3.08
N ALA A 49 2.09 13.02 3.66
CA ALA A 49 3.44 12.47 3.59
C ALA A 49 3.80 11.93 2.20
N PHE A 50 2.83 11.65 1.32
CA PHE A 50 3.06 11.16 -0.04
C PHE A 50 3.42 12.25 -1.08
N GLY A 51 3.73 13.47 -0.64
CA GLY A 51 4.18 14.56 -1.51
C GLY A 51 3.10 15.11 -2.44
N GLY A 52 3.50 15.97 -3.39
CA GLY A 52 2.55 16.68 -4.26
C GLY A 52 1.80 15.74 -5.21
N ASN A 53 0.48 15.90 -5.31
CA ASN A 53 -0.46 15.15 -6.17
C ASN A 53 -0.28 15.42 -7.70
N VAL A 54 0.93 15.71 -8.16
CA VAL A 54 1.20 16.03 -9.56
C VAL A 54 1.28 14.72 -10.35
N CYS A 55 0.10 14.25 -10.78
CA CYS A 55 -0.14 13.10 -11.65
C CYS A 55 0.26 11.71 -11.11
N ARG A 56 -0.57 11.14 -10.23
CA ARG A 56 -0.86 9.68 -10.19
C ARG A 56 -2.37 9.50 -10.00
N CYS A 57 -3.06 9.05 -11.05
CA CYS A 57 -4.51 8.95 -11.07
C CYS A 57 -4.96 7.49 -10.99
N PRO A 58 -5.45 7.00 -9.83
CA PRO A 58 -6.35 5.87 -9.75
C PRO A 58 -7.75 6.48 -9.71
N ALA A 59 -8.37 6.72 -10.86
CA ALA A 59 -9.30 7.83 -11.05
C ALA A 59 -10.42 7.93 -9.98
N LYS A 60 -10.42 8.77 -8.93
CA LYS A 60 -9.57 9.89 -8.51
C LYS A 60 -9.55 10.00 -6.96
N LEU A 61 -8.92 9.04 -6.27
CA LEU A 61 -8.69 9.10 -4.82
C LEU A 61 -7.26 9.55 -4.44
N GLY A 62 -6.40 9.75 -5.45
CA GLY A 62 -4.98 10.10 -5.23
C GLY A 62 -4.30 9.08 -4.33
N TRP A 63 -3.45 9.54 -3.41
CA TRP A 63 -2.76 8.65 -2.47
C TRP A 63 -3.67 7.90 -1.48
N VAL A 64 -4.94 8.30 -1.36
CA VAL A 64 -5.90 7.62 -0.48
C VAL A 64 -6.23 6.22 -0.99
N SER A 65 -6.13 5.98 -2.30
CA SER A 65 -6.43 4.67 -2.89
C SER A 65 -5.58 3.58 -2.27
N TYR A 66 -4.31 3.85 -2.00
CA TYR A 66 -3.38 2.90 -1.37
C TYR A 66 -3.67 2.64 0.11
N LEU A 67 -4.68 3.27 0.70
CA LEU A 67 -5.03 3.17 2.12
C LEU A 67 -6.39 2.50 2.36
N ILE A 68 -7.11 2.14 1.29
CA ILE A 68 -8.44 1.51 1.36
C ILE A 68 -8.50 0.30 0.44
N TYR A 69 -9.26 -0.73 0.81
CA TYR A 69 -9.38 -1.95 -0.01
C TYR A 69 -10.19 -1.73 -1.28
N SER A 70 -11.28 -0.95 -1.18
CA SER A 70 -12.21 -0.71 -2.29
C SER A 70 -11.60 -0.02 -3.51
N SER A 71 -10.35 0.44 -3.42
CA SER A 71 -9.61 0.97 -4.56
C SER A 71 -9.03 -0.11 -5.48
N GLY A 72 -8.82 -1.34 -4.97
CA GLY A 72 -8.13 -2.39 -5.72
C GLY A 72 -6.65 -2.13 -5.99
N GLU A 73 -6.05 -1.09 -5.40
CA GLU A 73 -4.68 -0.69 -5.70
C GLU A 73 -3.66 -1.50 -4.89
N GLU A 74 -2.74 -2.18 -5.57
CA GLU A 74 -1.59 -2.89 -5.00
C GLU A 74 -0.29 -2.12 -5.33
N PRO A 75 0.61 -1.89 -4.35
CA PRO A 75 0.54 -2.28 -2.94
C PRO A 75 -0.39 -1.38 -2.11
N ASN A 76 -0.97 -1.93 -1.05
CA ASN A 76 -1.98 -1.30 -0.20
C ASN A 76 -1.60 -1.37 1.29
N LEU A 77 -2.01 -0.35 2.06
CA LEU A 77 -1.78 -0.24 3.51
C LEU A 77 -3.07 -0.37 4.33
N ALA A 78 -4.22 -0.64 3.72
CA ALA A 78 -5.52 -0.72 4.41
C ALA A 78 -5.52 -1.69 5.60
N CYS A 79 -4.80 -2.82 5.50
CA CYS A 79 -4.66 -3.77 6.61
C CYS A 79 -3.87 -3.19 7.81
N LEU A 80 -3.03 -2.18 7.60
CA LEU A 80 -2.20 -1.58 8.65
C LEU A 80 -2.83 -0.33 9.27
N MET A 81 -3.77 0.32 8.56
CA MET A 81 -4.40 1.55 9.03
C MET A 81 -5.15 1.34 10.35
N GLY A 82 -4.79 2.11 11.37
CA GLY A 82 -5.44 2.06 12.68
C GLY A 82 -5.13 0.81 13.50
N ARG A 83 -4.04 0.09 13.18
CA ARG A 83 -3.67 -1.15 13.84
C ARG A 83 -2.35 -1.03 14.57
N ASP A 84 -2.25 -1.72 15.69
CA ASP A 84 -1.03 -1.79 16.49
C ASP A 84 -0.06 -2.82 15.91
N PHE A 85 1.17 -2.40 15.68
CA PHE A 85 2.27 -3.26 15.27
C PHE A 85 3.59 -2.66 15.75
N GLU A 86 4.64 -3.46 15.84
CA GLU A 86 5.95 -2.99 16.27
C GLU A 86 6.83 -2.66 15.08
N THR A 87 7.69 -1.65 15.24
CA THR A 87 8.71 -1.29 14.25
C THR A 87 10.10 -1.64 14.78
N GLY A 88 10.92 -2.24 13.93
CA GLY A 88 12.32 -2.55 14.23
C GLY A 88 13.27 -1.41 13.84
N PRO A 89 14.59 -1.61 14.02
CA PRO A 89 15.59 -0.64 13.59
C PRO A 89 15.53 -0.40 12.08
N LEU A 90 15.54 0.87 11.67
CA LEU A 90 15.47 1.27 10.28
C LEU A 90 16.79 0.97 9.57
N GLN A 91 16.68 0.59 8.30
CA GLN A 91 17.82 0.52 7.38
C GLN A 91 17.65 1.59 6.33
N ILE A 92 18.64 2.47 6.20
CA ILE A 92 18.59 3.59 5.25
C ILE A 92 19.71 3.41 4.24
N LYS A 93 19.36 3.51 2.97
CA LYS A 93 20.29 3.42 1.86
C LYS A 93 20.06 4.62 0.94
N ALA A 94 21.08 5.46 0.81
CA ALA A 94 21.06 6.53 -0.18
C ALA A 94 21.04 5.93 -1.59
N MET A 95 20.21 6.51 -2.45
CA MET A 95 20.07 6.16 -3.86
C MET A 95 20.64 7.29 -4.73
N LYS A 96 21.03 6.97 -5.95
CA LYS A 96 21.32 8.02 -6.94
C LYS A 96 19.99 8.67 -7.32
N SER A 97 19.88 9.99 -7.17
CA SER A 97 18.71 10.71 -7.65
C SER A 97 18.83 10.90 -9.16
N ASP A 98 17.79 10.51 -9.90
CA ASP A 98 17.69 10.72 -11.35
C ASP A 98 17.12 12.11 -11.70
N THR A 99 16.79 12.92 -10.68
CA THR A 99 16.18 14.24 -10.86
C THR A 99 17.23 15.25 -11.32
N LYS A 100 16.93 16.02 -12.38
CA LYS A 100 17.80 17.10 -12.84
C LYS A 100 17.75 18.28 -11.86
N ASN A 101 18.92 18.78 -11.47
CA ASN A 101 19.04 20.00 -10.67
C ASN A 101 18.75 21.21 -11.57
N PHE A 102 17.72 22.00 -11.24
CA PHE A 102 17.42 23.24 -11.96
C PHE A 102 18.20 24.43 -11.38
N SER A 103 18.64 24.34 -10.13
CA SER A 103 19.46 25.34 -9.42
C SER A 103 20.55 24.67 -8.59
N MET A 104 21.61 25.42 -8.23
CA MET A 104 22.63 24.96 -7.27
C MET A 104 22.07 24.66 -5.87
N LEU A 105 20.87 25.17 -5.56
CA LEU A 105 20.15 24.90 -4.31
C LEU A 105 19.23 23.68 -4.39
N ASP A 106 18.92 23.21 -5.60
CA ASP A 106 18.15 21.98 -5.81
C ASP A 106 19.12 20.80 -5.71
N LYS A 107 19.30 20.30 -4.49
CA LYS A 107 20.01 19.04 -4.22
C LYS A 107 18.96 17.96 -3.94
N PRO A 108 18.41 17.31 -4.98
CA PRO A 108 17.45 16.24 -4.80
C PRO A 108 18.14 15.04 -4.15
N GLU A 109 17.45 14.45 -3.18
CA GLU A 109 17.95 13.29 -2.45
C GLU A 109 16.90 12.18 -2.46
N ASP A 110 17.38 10.98 -2.77
CA ASP A 110 16.57 9.78 -2.87
C ASP A 110 17.13 8.75 -1.88
N PHE A 111 16.24 8.15 -1.08
CA PHE A 111 16.60 7.14 -0.09
C PHE A 111 15.64 5.96 -0.16
N GLU A 112 16.18 4.76 -0.06
CA GLU A 112 15.44 3.57 0.32
C GLU A 112 15.48 3.45 1.84
N VAL A 113 14.31 3.51 2.48
CA VAL A 113 14.14 3.33 3.92
C VAL A 113 13.36 2.05 4.17
N SER A 114 14.02 1.04 4.73
CA SER A 114 13.41 -0.24 5.08
C SER A 114 13.06 -0.27 6.57
N ILE A 115 11.79 -0.48 6.86
CA ILE A 115 11.23 -0.50 8.22
C ILE A 115 10.73 -1.92 8.50
N PRO A 116 11.40 -2.69 9.39
CA PRO A 116 10.89 -3.99 9.82
C PRO A 116 9.60 -3.82 10.61
N LEU A 117 8.57 -4.57 10.26
CA LEU A 117 7.26 -4.61 10.93
C LEU A 117 7.09 -5.95 11.63
N ARG A 118 6.56 -5.95 12.85
CA ARG A 118 6.22 -7.15 13.62
C ARG A 118 4.79 -7.10 14.15
N PHE A 119 4.09 -8.22 14.04
CA PHE A 119 2.66 -8.37 14.29
C PHE A 119 2.46 -9.33 15.46
N ASN A 120 2.47 -8.78 16.69
CA ASN A 120 2.37 -9.58 17.92
C ASN A 120 0.91 -9.78 18.33
N GLN A 121 0.21 -8.68 18.67
CA GLN A 121 -1.19 -8.71 19.11
C GLN A 121 -2.16 -8.74 17.92
N TYR A 122 -1.94 -7.84 16.97
CA TYR A 122 -2.68 -7.81 15.71
C TYR A 122 -1.89 -8.59 14.66
N ARG A 123 -2.53 -9.61 14.04
CA ARG A 123 -1.95 -10.39 12.94
C ARG A 123 -2.94 -10.48 11.79
N PRO A 124 -2.71 -9.75 10.68
CA PRO A 124 -3.55 -9.86 9.49
C PRO A 124 -3.66 -11.30 9.00
N LEU A 125 -4.88 -11.75 8.71
CA LEU A 125 -5.14 -13.02 8.03
C LEU A 125 -4.77 -12.89 6.56
N PHE A 126 -4.11 -13.90 6.01
CA PHE A 126 -3.83 -13.98 4.58
C PHE A 126 -4.83 -14.94 3.92
N LEU A 127 -5.70 -14.40 3.08
CA LEU A 127 -6.80 -15.15 2.48
C LEU A 127 -6.39 -15.82 1.15
N PRO A 128 -7.03 -16.94 0.77
CA PRO A 128 -7.06 -17.42 -0.61
C PRO A 128 -7.52 -16.33 -1.57
N LEU A 129 -7.08 -16.38 -2.83
CA LEU A 129 -7.37 -15.34 -3.81
C LEU A 129 -8.89 -15.14 -3.98
N ASP A 130 -9.61 -16.16 -4.42
CA ASP A 130 -11.06 -16.11 -4.64
C ASP A 130 -11.82 -15.60 -3.41
N MET A 131 -11.48 -16.14 -2.24
CA MET A 131 -12.08 -15.75 -0.97
C MET A 131 -11.87 -14.25 -0.67
N ALA A 132 -10.68 -13.69 -0.94
CA ALA A 132 -10.38 -12.27 -0.69
C ALA A 132 -11.15 -11.30 -1.60
N TYR A 133 -11.69 -11.79 -2.72
CA TYR A 133 -12.50 -11.06 -3.68
C TYR A 133 -13.99 -11.45 -3.62
N GLY A 134 -14.39 -12.17 -2.56
CA GLY A 134 -15.78 -12.47 -2.23
C GLY A 134 -16.39 -13.66 -2.94
N TYR A 135 -15.57 -14.51 -3.55
CA TYR A 135 -16.02 -15.76 -4.16
C TYR A 135 -15.95 -16.90 -3.16
N ASP A 136 -17.00 -17.72 -3.14
CA ASP A 136 -17.02 -18.95 -2.34
C ASP A 136 -16.04 -19.96 -2.93
N ILE A 137 -15.31 -20.65 -2.05
CA ILE A 137 -14.38 -21.71 -2.42
C ILE A 137 -14.83 -23.05 -1.83
N THR A 138 -14.42 -24.16 -2.42
CA THR A 138 -14.64 -25.48 -1.85
C THR A 138 -13.63 -25.76 -0.73
N ILE A 139 -13.93 -26.76 0.11
CA ILE A 139 -13.00 -27.21 1.14
C ILE A 139 -11.68 -27.70 0.53
N GLU A 140 -11.70 -28.35 -0.64
CA GLU A 140 -10.49 -28.82 -1.32
C GLU A 140 -9.60 -27.65 -1.76
N GLN A 141 -10.19 -26.59 -2.31
CA GLN A 141 -9.46 -25.37 -2.66
C GLN A 141 -8.87 -24.69 -1.42
N PHE A 142 -9.60 -24.71 -0.31
CA PHE A 142 -9.11 -24.19 0.96
C PHE A 142 -7.91 -24.99 1.49
N GLU A 143 -8.00 -26.33 1.48
CA GLU A 143 -6.87 -27.20 1.87
C GLU A 143 -5.65 -27.01 0.96
N GLN A 144 -5.85 -26.88 -0.35
CA GLN A 144 -4.77 -26.62 -1.30
C GLN A 144 -4.05 -25.30 -0.99
N PHE A 145 -4.81 -24.25 -0.65
CA PHE A 145 -4.24 -22.98 -0.23
C PHE A 145 -3.46 -23.11 1.09
N LEU A 146 -4.00 -23.82 2.08
CA LEU A 146 -3.31 -24.02 3.36
C LEU A 146 -2.00 -24.81 3.19
N ALA A 147 -1.96 -25.77 2.28
CA ALA A 147 -0.77 -26.54 1.97
C ALA A 147 0.32 -25.70 1.26
N ASN A 148 -0.07 -24.71 0.45
CA ASN A 148 0.86 -23.86 -0.28
C ASN A 148 0.34 -22.42 -0.47
N PRO A 149 0.37 -21.59 0.59
CA PRO A 149 -0.16 -20.23 0.51
C PRO A 149 0.68 -19.31 -0.39
N ASP A 150 1.94 -19.67 -0.66
CA ASP A 150 2.89 -18.86 -1.44
C ASP A 150 2.62 -18.92 -2.95
N HIS A 151 1.98 -19.99 -3.46
CA HIS A 151 1.82 -20.22 -4.91
C HIS A 151 1.24 -19.03 -5.68
N GLU A 152 0.23 -18.37 -5.12
CA GLU A 152 -0.45 -17.23 -5.74
C GLU A 152 -0.21 -15.92 -5.01
N ALA A 153 0.78 -15.85 -4.12
CA ALA A 153 0.97 -14.69 -3.25
C ALA A 153 1.20 -13.38 -4.03
N TYR A 154 1.78 -13.46 -5.23
CA TYR A 154 1.98 -12.29 -6.10
C TYR A 154 0.68 -11.63 -6.60
N LYS A 155 -0.45 -12.36 -6.58
CA LYS A 155 -1.76 -11.85 -6.97
C LYS A 155 -2.40 -11.13 -5.78
N GLY A 156 -2.18 -9.82 -5.68
CA GLY A 156 -2.83 -8.96 -4.69
C GLY A 156 -2.41 -9.26 -3.25
N LEU A 157 -1.11 -9.42 -2.98
CA LEU A 157 -0.57 -9.76 -1.66
C LEU A 157 -1.21 -8.93 -0.53
N THR A 158 -1.09 -7.60 -0.61
CA THR A 158 -1.56 -6.72 0.46
C THR A 158 -3.07 -6.54 0.42
N LEU A 159 -3.67 -6.64 -0.77
CA LEU A 159 -5.12 -6.69 -0.96
C LEU A 159 -5.77 -7.98 -0.46
N ARG A 160 -5.01 -9.01 -0.08
CA ARG A 160 -5.50 -10.26 0.53
C ARG A 160 -5.26 -10.35 2.04
N MET A 161 -4.44 -9.45 2.58
CA MET A 161 -4.30 -9.30 4.03
C MET A 161 -5.59 -8.70 4.59
N ARG A 162 -6.15 -9.30 5.64
CA ARG A 162 -7.39 -8.82 6.29
C ARG A 162 -7.23 -8.77 7.80
N PRO A 163 -7.81 -7.76 8.49
CA PRO A 163 -7.87 -7.78 9.94
C PRO A 163 -8.80 -8.86 10.50
N GLY A 164 -9.77 -9.34 9.71
CA GLY A 164 -10.76 -10.35 10.12
C GLY A 164 -11.62 -10.81 8.93
N LEU A 165 -12.59 -11.69 9.21
CA LEU A 165 -13.55 -12.23 8.23
C LEU A 165 -14.97 -11.64 8.39
N ASP A 166 -15.10 -10.55 9.15
CA ASP A 166 -16.38 -9.91 9.38
C ASP A 166 -16.83 -9.07 8.18
N LYS A 167 -18.15 -8.97 7.99
CA LYS A 167 -18.71 -8.13 6.93
C LYS A 167 -18.37 -6.67 7.19
N GLY A 168 -18.14 -5.92 6.12
CA GLY A 168 -17.72 -4.53 6.19
C GLY A 168 -16.23 -4.33 6.49
N THR A 169 -15.44 -5.41 6.55
CA THR A 169 -13.99 -5.31 6.80
C THR A 169 -13.25 -4.58 5.66
N VAL A 170 -13.79 -4.65 4.45
CA VAL A 170 -13.22 -3.98 3.26
C VAL A 170 -13.88 -2.63 2.95
N GLU A 171 -14.90 -2.24 3.71
CA GLU A 171 -15.60 -0.97 3.49
C GLU A 171 -14.68 0.21 3.76
N GLN A 172 -14.93 1.30 3.04
CA GLN A 172 -14.17 2.52 3.19
C GLN A 172 -14.43 3.16 4.57
N PRO A 173 -13.41 3.34 5.43
CA PRO A 173 -13.63 3.93 6.74
C PRO A 173 -14.13 5.37 6.65
N GLU A 174 -14.96 5.80 7.60
CA GLU A 174 -15.54 7.15 7.62
C GLU A 174 -14.49 8.26 7.50
N ALA A 175 -13.35 8.10 8.18
CA ALA A 175 -12.22 9.03 8.11
C ALA A 175 -11.66 9.19 6.68
N ALA A 176 -11.59 8.09 5.91
CA ALA A 176 -11.21 8.13 4.51
C ALA A 176 -12.31 8.79 3.67
N THR A 177 -13.59 8.46 3.91
CA THR A 177 -14.75 9.03 3.20
C THR A 177 -14.79 10.55 3.31
N MET A 178 -14.59 11.11 4.51
CA MET A 178 -14.52 12.56 4.72
C MET A 178 -13.42 13.22 3.89
N LEU A 179 -12.25 12.60 3.83
CA LEU A 179 -11.10 13.12 3.10
C LEU A 179 -11.32 13.06 1.59
N VAL A 180 -11.87 11.95 1.09
CA VAL A 180 -12.27 11.80 -0.32
C VAL A 180 -13.32 12.85 -0.71
N ASN A 181 -14.33 13.07 0.12
CA ASN A 181 -15.35 14.08 -0.13
C ASN A 181 -14.77 15.49 -0.16
N ARG A 182 -13.85 15.81 0.76
CA ARG A 182 -13.12 17.10 0.77
C ARG A 182 -12.29 17.29 -0.50
N GLN A 183 -11.58 16.26 -0.96
CA GLN A 183 -10.81 16.30 -2.21
C GLN A 183 -11.72 16.49 -3.44
N LYS A 184 -12.84 15.77 -3.51
CA LYS A 184 -13.85 15.92 -4.57
C LYS A 184 -14.45 17.33 -4.59
N ALA A 185 -14.75 17.91 -3.42
CA ALA A 185 -15.26 19.28 -3.30
C ALA A 185 -14.23 20.33 -3.75
N ALA A 186 -12.95 20.18 -3.38
CA ALA A 186 -11.88 21.07 -3.81
C ALA A 186 -11.67 21.00 -5.35
N ALA A 187 -11.76 19.81 -5.93
CA ALA A 187 -11.66 19.63 -7.38
C ALA A 187 -12.82 20.32 -8.13
N LYS A 188 -14.07 20.21 -7.63
CA LYS A 188 -15.23 20.89 -8.21
C LYS A 188 -15.11 22.42 -8.15
N LYS A 189 -14.58 22.97 -7.04
CA LYS A 189 -14.38 24.42 -6.86
C LYS A 189 -13.34 25.00 -7.81
N ASN A 190 -12.34 24.21 -8.20
CA ASN A 190 -11.31 24.62 -9.17
C ASN A 190 -11.78 24.47 -10.64
N GLN A 191 -12.83 23.68 -10.89
CA GLN A 191 -13.45 23.55 -12.22
C GLN A 191 -14.42 24.69 -12.56
N THR A 192 -14.89 25.47 -11.57
CA THR A 192 -15.86 26.56 -11.78
C THR A 192 -15.28 27.81 -12.47
N ILE A 193 -14.00 27.79 -12.88
CA ILE A 193 -13.33 28.91 -13.59
C ILE A 193 -13.24 28.65 -15.11
N VAL A 194 -13.66 27.49 -15.61
CA VAL A 194 -13.80 27.22 -17.05
C VAL A 194 -15.28 27.04 -17.37
N LYS A 195 -15.77 27.81 -18.35
CA LYS A 195 -17.19 28.03 -18.73
C LYS A 195 -18.10 26.77 -18.71
N PRO A 196 -19.41 26.97 -18.44
CA PRO A 196 -20.42 25.93 -18.57
C PRO A 196 -20.77 25.74 -20.05
N ASP A 197 -20.76 24.49 -20.51
CA ASP A 197 -21.66 23.95 -21.55
C ASP A 197 -21.22 22.51 -21.85
N GLN A 198 -21.68 21.56 -21.05
CA GLN A 198 -21.95 20.21 -21.54
C GLN A 198 -23.24 19.70 -20.89
N PRO A 199 -24.22 19.24 -21.68
CA PRO A 199 -25.49 18.75 -21.18
C PRO A 199 -25.32 17.41 -20.47
N ASP A 200 -26.31 17.09 -19.64
CA ASP A 200 -26.45 15.91 -18.80
C ASP A 200 -25.78 14.66 -19.37
N GLN A 201 -24.84 14.08 -18.60
CA GLN A 201 -24.24 12.80 -18.94
C GLN A 201 -25.32 11.72 -18.93
N PRO A 202 -25.50 10.96 -20.03
CA PRO A 202 -26.37 9.79 -20.03
C PRO A 202 -25.78 8.75 -19.07
N ASN A 203 -26.66 7.96 -18.44
CA ASN A 203 -26.36 6.83 -17.54
C ASN A 203 -24.99 6.22 -17.83
N GLN A 204 -24.04 6.41 -16.90
CA GLN A 204 -22.76 5.71 -16.96
C GLN A 204 -23.05 4.21 -17.01
N PRO A 205 -22.52 3.48 -18.00
CA PRO A 205 -22.66 2.02 -18.03
C PRO A 205 -22.06 1.43 -16.75
N ASP A 206 -22.71 0.38 -16.23
CA ASP A 206 -22.27 -0.30 -15.03
C ASP A 206 -20.82 -0.79 -15.23
N GLN A 207 -19.89 -0.21 -14.48
CA GLN A 207 -18.46 -0.38 -14.71
C GLN A 207 -18.04 -1.85 -14.61
N SER A 208 -18.75 -2.65 -13.79
CA SER A 208 -18.58 -4.10 -13.71
C SER A 208 -18.90 -4.84 -15.00
N GLN A 209 -19.91 -4.42 -15.77
CA GLN A 209 -20.27 -5.06 -17.04
C GLN A 209 -19.22 -4.76 -18.11
N LEU A 210 -18.73 -3.52 -18.15
CA LEU A 210 -17.67 -3.12 -19.09
C LEU A 210 -16.33 -3.80 -18.80
N GLU A 211 -16.00 -3.99 -17.52
CA GLU A 211 -14.77 -4.68 -17.11
C GLU A 211 -14.83 -6.18 -17.42
N GLU A 212 -15.98 -6.83 -17.24
CA GLU A 212 -16.18 -8.24 -17.61
C GLU A 212 -16.09 -8.46 -19.13
N GLU A 213 -16.63 -7.53 -19.94
CA GLU A 213 -16.52 -7.55 -21.41
C GLU A 213 -15.09 -7.31 -21.91
N LEU A 214 -14.29 -6.47 -21.23
CA LEU A 214 -12.95 -6.08 -21.67
C LEU A 214 -11.82 -6.97 -21.14
N PHE A 215 -11.97 -7.53 -19.93
CA PHE A 215 -10.89 -8.22 -19.22
C PHE A 215 -11.22 -9.67 -18.82
N GLY A 216 -12.44 -10.16 -19.06
CA GLY A 216 -12.83 -11.55 -18.80
C GLY A 216 -12.65 -11.96 -17.33
N GLU A 217 -12.12 -13.16 -17.07
CA GLU A 217 -11.92 -13.66 -15.69
C GLU A 217 -11.00 -12.77 -14.84
N ALA A 218 -10.10 -11.97 -15.44
CA ALA A 218 -9.22 -11.07 -14.69
C ALA A 218 -10.01 -9.92 -14.01
N ALA A 219 -11.16 -9.53 -14.57
CA ALA A 219 -12.03 -8.50 -13.99
C ALA A 219 -12.53 -8.88 -12.59
N ARG A 220 -12.63 -10.19 -12.31
CA ARG A 220 -13.05 -10.73 -11.00
C ARG A 220 -12.15 -10.30 -9.86
N TYR A 221 -10.88 -9.98 -10.15
CA TYR A 221 -9.87 -9.62 -9.14
C TYR A 221 -9.51 -8.13 -9.14
N ASN A 222 -10.37 -7.26 -9.67
CA ASN A 222 -10.14 -5.82 -9.67
C ASN A 222 -10.38 -5.20 -8.28
N THR A 223 -11.51 -5.50 -7.66
CA THR A 223 -11.91 -4.87 -6.38
C THR A 223 -12.13 -5.91 -5.29
N PRO A 224 -11.36 -5.88 -4.20
CA PRO A 224 -11.58 -6.74 -3.05
C PRO A 224 -12.98 -6.57 -2.43
N LYS A 225 -13.55 -7.67 -1.95
CA LYS A 225 -14.87 -7.72 -1.31
C LYS A 225 -14.76 -8.37 0.06
N ASP A 226 -15.89 -8.39 0.78
CA ASP A 226 -16.01 -9.21 1.99
C ASP A 226 -15.69 -10.67 1.68
N ALA A 227 -15.09 -11.37 2.64
CA ALA A 227 -14.58 -12.71 2.43
C ALA A 227 -15.68 -13.70 2.01
N GLY A 228 -15.42 -14.48 0.95
CA GLY A 228 -16.28 -15.58 0.52
C GLY A 228 -16.34 -16.73 1.54
N ALA A 229 -17.33 -17.60 1.41
CA ALA A 229 -17.49 -18.76 2.30
C ALA A 229 -16.65 -19.97 1.83
N VAL A 230 -16.33 -20.87 2.75
CA VAL A 230 -15.78 -22.19 2.43
C VAL A 230 -16.90 -23.22 2.48
N LYS A 231 -17.22 -23.81 1.33
CA LYS A 231 -18.29 -24.81 1.16
C LYS A 231 -17.76 -26.22 1.37
N LEU A 232 -18.47 -26.97 2.20
CA LEU A 232 -18.25 -28.40 2.43
C LEU A 232 -18.97 -29.23 1.35
N ALA A 233 -18.57 -30.49 1.21
CA ALA A 233 -19.13 -31.41 0.22
C ALA A 233 -20.63 -31.68 0.40
N ASP A 234 -21.16 -31.49 1.62
CA ASP A 234 -22.59 -31.60 1.94
C ASP A 234 -23.39 -30.32 1.63
N GLY A 235 -22.73 -29.29 1.08
CA GLY A 235 -23.33 -28.00 0.75
C GLY A 235 -23.42 -27.02 1.93
N THR A 236 -23.02 -27.43 3.14
CA THR A 236 -22.92 -26.53 4.29
C THR A 236 -21.66 -25.67 4.22
N THR A 237 -21.53 -24.68 5.11
CA THR A 237 -20.38 -23.76 5.13
C THR A 237 -19.61 -23.88 6.43
N LEU A 238 -18.28 -23.82 6.36
CA LEU A 238 -17.45 -23.75 7.56
C LEU A 238 -17.71 -22.45 8.32
N SER A 239 -17.68 -22.54 9.65
CA SER A 239 -17.81 -21.35 10.49
C SER A 239 -16.59 -20.43 10.34
N LYS A 240 -16.79 -19.14 10.57
CA LYS A 240 -15.71 -18.14 10.47
C LYS A 240 -14.60 -18.42 11.47
N GLU A 241 -14.94 -18.92 12.65
CA GLU A 241 -13.98 -19.27 13.70
C GLU A 241 -13.09 -20.42 13.25
N ALA A 242 -13.68 -21.45 12.62
CA ALA A 242 -12.95 -22.59 12.08
C ALA A 242 -12.00 -22.16 10.94
N ILE A 243 -12.46 -21.26 10.06
CA ILE A 243 -11.63 -20.72 8.97
C ILE A 243 -10.49 -19.85 9.54
N THR A 244 -10.80 -18.93 10.45
CA THR A 244 -9.84 -18.00 11.08
C THR A 244 -8.76 -18.72 11.89
N ALA A 245 -9.10 -19.86 12.50
CA ALA A 245 -8.15 -20.68 13.24
C ALA A 245 -7.07 -21.29 12.32
N ARG A 246 -7.43 -21.58 11.06
CA ARG A 246 -6.58 -22.30 10.11
C ARG A 246 -5.85 -21.40 9.13
N LEU A 247 -6.39 -20.22 8.84
CA LEU A 247 -5.79 -19.27 7.91
C LEU A 247 -4.38 -18.83 8.37
N PRO A 248 -3.41 -18.70 7.44
CA PRO A 248 -2.12 -18.12 7.74
C PRO A 248 -2.26 -16.67 8.22
N LYS A 249 -1.40 -16.28 9.15
CA LYS A 249 -1.38 -14.96 9.77
C LYS A 249 -0.04 -14.28 9.52
N LEU A 250 -0.04 -12.99 9.19
CA LEU A 250 1.19 -12.23 9.00
C LEU A 250 1.89 -12.02 10.35
N LYS A 251 3.12 -12.51 10.48
CA LYS A 251 3.97 -12.36 11.67
C LYS A 251 4.94 -11.19 11.54
N SER A 252 5.54 -11.03 10.37
CA SER A 252 6.44 -9.91 10.09
C SER A 252 6.49 -9.60 8.60
N ALA A 253 6.87 -8.36 8.28
CA ALA A 253 7.20 -7.94 6.93
C ALA A 253 8.18 -6.76 6.99
N ARG A 254 8.61 -6.25 5.85
CA ARG A 254 9.38 -5.00 5.74
C ARG A 254 8.60 -4.01 4.90
N LEU A 255 8.28 -2.85 5.47
CA LEU A 255 7.79 -1.71 4.71
C LEU A 255 9.00 -0.98 4.13
N ARG A 256 9.16 -1.04 2.81
CA ARG A 256 10.20 -0.30 2.09
C ARG A 256 9.59 0.98 1.54
N LEU A 257 10.11 2.12 1.95
CA LEU A 257 9.72 3.44 1.48
C LEU A 257 10.81 3.95 0.55
N HIS A 258 10.41 4.41 -0.64
CA HIS A 258 11.25 5.29 -1.43
C HIS A 258 10.92 6.72 -1.00
N MET A 259 11.85 7.33 -0.27
CA MET A 259 11.73 8.69 0.24
C MET A 259 12.53 9.64 -0.62
N VAL A 260 11.90 10.72 -1.05
CA VAL A 260 12.49 11.74 -1.92
C VAL A 260 12.40 13.11 -1.27
N ARG A 261 13.41 13.93 -1.50
CA ARG A 261 13.38 15.36 -1.19
C ARG A 261 13.91 16.11 -2.39
N ARG A 262 13.07 16.90 -3.05
CA ARG A 262 13.43 17.62 -4.29
C ARG A 262 14.21 18.91 -4.04
N ASP A 263 13.95 19.56 -2.91
CA ASP A 263 14.58 20.80 -2.44
C ASP A 263 14.86 20.63 -0.95
N GLN A 264 16.06 21.04 -0.49
CA GLN A 264 16.46 20.95 0.92
C GLN A 264 15.55 21.75 1.87
N ARG A 265 14.77 22.71 1.35
CA ARG A 265 13.75 23.48 2.09
C ARG A 265 12.44 22.73 2.31
N GLN A 266 12.21 21.68 1.54
CA GLN A 266 11.00 20.86 1.62
C GLN A 266 11.23 19.64 2.52
N PRO A 267 10.18 19.12 3.19
CA PRO A 267 10.29 17.87 3.91
C PRO A 267 10.51 16.69 2.96
N PHE A 268 11.00 15.58 3.49
CA PHE A 268 10.99 14.32 2.75
C PHE A 268 9.55 13.85 2.53
N THR A 269 9.31 13.27 1.36
CA THR A 269 8.02 12.68 0.99
C THR A 269 8.18 11.24 0.54
N VAL A 270 7.17 10.41 0.77
CA VAL A 270 7.13 9.04 0.26
C VAL A 270 6.71 9.07 -1.21
N PHE A 271 7.59 8.65 -2.12
CA PHE A 271 7.32 8.60 -3.56
C PHE A 271 6.65 7.29 -4.00
N HIS A 272 7.00 6.18 -3.36
CA HIS A 272 6.28 4.92 -3.42
C HIS A 272 6.68 4.05 -2.22
N PHE A 273 5.94 2.98 -2.01
CA PHE A 273 6.24 2.00 -0.97
C PHE A 273 5.98 0.58 -1.47
N VAL A 274 6.56 -0.42 -0.81
CA VAL A 274 6.30 -1.84 -1.04
C VAL A 274 6.34 -2.57 0.29
N ILE A 275 5.48 -3.58 0.46
CA ILE A 275 5.61 -4.58 1.53
C ILE A 275 6.46 -5.74 1.00
N ALA A 276 7.60 -5.97 1.63
CA ALA A 276 8.58 -6.97 1.23
C ALA A 276 8.83 -8.00 2.33
N ASP A 277 9.36 -9.15 1.93
CA ASP A 277 9.82 -10.22 2.80
C ASP A 277 8.75 -10.63 3.85
N PRO A 278 7.48 -10.90 3.46
CA PRO A 278 6.45 -11.26 4.41
C PRO A 278 6.69 -12.68 4.95
N VAL A 279 6.50 -12.83 6.25
CA VAL A 279 6.57 -14.12 6.97
C VAL A 279 5.19 -14.38 7.55
N LEU A 280 4.61 -15.49 7.14
CA LEU A 280 3.34 -15.98 7.64
C LEU A 280 3.58 -17.01 8.75
N VAL A 281 2.61 -17.17 9.64
CA VAL A 281 2.52 -18.28 10.58
C VAL A 281 1.21 -19.01 10.38
N ILE A 282 1.27 -20.33 10.36
CA ILE A 282 0.10 -21.19 10.43
C ILE A 282 -0.01 -21.70 11.86
N ALA A 283 -1.22 -21.64 12.42
CA ALA A 283 -1.49 -22.20 13.74
C ALA A 283 -1.20 -23.71 13.68
N ALA A 284 -0.45 -24.18 14.66
CA ALA A 284 -0.11 -25.58 14.78
C ALA A 284 -1.37 -26.45 14.93
N ASP A 285 -1.38 -27.65 14.35
CA ASP A 285 -2.42 -28.64 14.62
C ASP A 285 -2.47 -28.92 16.13
N ALA A 286 -3.62 -29.37 16.65
CA ALA A 286 -3.83 -29.59 18.09
C ALA A 286 -2.79 -30.49 18.80
N ASN A 287 -1.98 -31.24 18.04
CA ASN A 287 -0.91 -32.11 18.54
C ASN A 287 0.50 -31.47 18.48
N ASP A 288 0.68 -30.39 17.73
CA ASP A 288 1.94 -29.68 17.59
C ASP A 288 1.82 -28.34 18.33
N LYS A 289 2.78 -28.00 19.19
CA LYS A 289 2.72 -26.77 20.01
C LYS A 289 3.48 -25.61 19.39
N GLN A 290 4.05 -25.78 18.19
CA GLN A 290 4.90 -24.80 17.54
C GLN A 290 4.24 -24.24 16.27
N GLU A 291 4.08 -22.92 16.22
CA GLU A 291 3.66 -22.22 14.99
C GLU A 291 4.68 -22.50 13.87
N HIS A 292 4.19 -22.88 12.69
CA HIS A 292 5.04 -23.09 11.52
C HIS A 292 5.20 -21.78 10.76
N GLU A 293 6.44 -21.31 10.63
CA GLU A 293 6.77 -20.09 9.89
C GLU A 293 6.94 -20.37 8.40
N ILE A 294 6.26 -19.60 7.57
CA ILE A 294 6.36 -19.64 6.11
C ILE A 294 6.96 -18.31 5.64
N VAL A 295 8.20 -18.37 5.18
CA VAL A 295 8.83 -17.27 4.47
C VAL A 295 8.36 -17.30 3.02
N MET A 296 7.56 -16.32 2.62
CA MET A 296 7.02 -16.27 1.26
C MET A 296 8.13 -15.92 0.26
N LYS A 297 8.13 -16.58 -0.89
CA LYS A 297 9.15 -16.42 -1.94
C LYS A 297 8.51 -15.95 -3.25
N ASN A 298 7.26 -16.30 -3.51
CA ASN A 298 6.55 -16.06 -4.77
C ASN A 298 5.53 -14.92 -4.66
N PHE A 299 5.84 -13.90 -3.85
CA PHE A 299 4.99 -12.73 -3.63
C PHE A 299 5.27 -11.56 -4.60
N ARG A 300 6.18 -11.76 -5.55
CA ARG A 300 6.45 -10.84 -6.65
C ARG A 300 5.95 -11.45 -7.95
N PRO A 301 5.45 -10.64 -8.90
CA PRO A 301 5.06 -11.15 -10.21
C PRO A 301 6.22 -11.93 -10.84
N PRO A 302 5.96 -13.11 -11.42
CA PRO A 302 6.99 -13.82 -12.16
C PRO A 302 7.49 -12.93 -13.31
N PRO A 303 8.77 -13.05 -13.70
CA PRO A 303 9.25 -12.35 -14.89
C PRO A 303 8.40 -12.76 -16.10
N PRO A 304 8.10 -11.84 -17.03
CA PRO A 304 7.37 -12.19 -18.25
C PRO A 304 8.11 -13.31 -18.95
N GLN A 305 7.43 -14.43 -19.21
CA GLN A 305 8.00 -15.52 -19.99
C GLN A 305 8.33 -14.98 -21.38
N ALA A 306 9.56 -15.19 -21.82
CA ALA A 306 9.96 -14.84 -23.19
C ALA A 306 9.02 -15.56 -24.14
N ALA A 307 8.38 -14.82 -25.05
CA ALA A 307 7.53 -15.41 -26.07
C ALA A 307 8.32 -16.50 -26.80
N GLU A 308 7.82 -17.73 -26.79
CA GLU A 308 8.41 -18.80 -27.56
C GLU A 308 8.45 -18.36 -29.03
N PRO A 309 9.60 -18.53 -29.73
CA PRO A 309 9.68 -18.15 -31.13
C PRO A 309 8.66 -18.96 -31.90
N VAL A 310 7.72 -18.27 -32.53
CA VAL A 310 6.80 -18.86 -33.52
C VAL A 310 7.69 -19.41 -34.64
N ILE A 311 7.88 -20.72 -34.65
CA ILE A 311 8.53 -21.42 -35.75
C ILE A 311 7.54 -21.36 -36.91
N GLU A 312 7.70 -20.35 -37.77
CA GLU A 312 7.06 -20.36 -39.08
C GLU A 312 7.66 -21.51 -39.90
N THR A 313 6.95 -22.64 -39.93
CA THR A 313 7.16 -23.66 -40.96
C THR A 313 6.71 -23.06 -42.29
N LYS A 314 7.69 -22.73 -43.15
CA LYS A 314 7.49 -22.45 -44.58
C LYS A 314 7.07 -23.69 -45.35
#